data_AF-E1ZNT4-F1
#
_entry.id   AF-E1ZNT4-F1
#
_cell.length_a   1.000
_cell.length_b   1.000
_cell.length_c   1.000
_cell.angle_alpha   90.00
_cell.angle_beta   90.00
_cell.angle_gamma   90.00
#
_symmetry.space_group_name_H-M   'P 1'
#
loop_
_entity.id
_entity.type
_entity.pdbx_description
1 polymer ?
#
loop_
_entity_poly.entity_id
_entity_poly.type
_entity_poly.pdbx_seq_one_letter_code
_entity_poly.pdbx_strand_id
1 'polypeptide(L)'
;MCASRSTYPWDLVITKRGDVLVFDKRTNSSLDFLTNGETAPDPLPEEKDNINGLQQLSMEATSVNQAFREQVLLGEGERQPLQEACPADLGPQGGGYKYCKWQLGGAAVVVRCAVDAAVRLGDSTQLVAVHALNEFDPKWSGVDWRQKLENQRGAVLATELKNNANKIAKWTAAALVTGIDQIKLGYVTRALPRDNRNHLILGTQAVKPRDFAMQMNLNMDNCWGIISGLVNLCQEQLEHDGKYLLVRDPNKPQLRLYAIPAEELHYAGEAAAAADKEAEDKDED
;
A
#
# COMPACT_ATOMS: atom_id res chain seq x y z
N MET A 1 3.54 -7.98 -7.67
CA MET A 1 2.22 -8.12 -8.32
C MET A 1 1.89 -6.93 -9.23
N CYS A 2 1.78 -5.69 -8.72
CA CYS A 2 1.31 -4.54 -9.52
C CYS A 2 2.43 -3.69 -10.17
N ALA A 3 3.65 -4.22 -10.27
CA ALA A 3 4.83 -3.46 -10.70
C ALA A 3 4.68 -2.78 -12.08
N SER A 4 3.96 -3.41 -13.00
CA SER A 4 3.69 -2.88 -14.35
C SER A 4 2.83 -1.62 -14.37
N ARG A 5 2.14 -1.29 -13.26
CA ARG A 5 1.33 -0.08 -13.11
C ARG A 5 2.07 1.05 -12.42
N SER A 6 3.25 0.79 -11.86
CA SER A 6 4.03 1.80 -11.15
C SER A 6 4.77 2.72 -12.10
N THR A 7 4.65 4.03 -11.86
CA THR A 7 5.40 5.07 -12.57
C THR A 7 6.59 5.50 -11.74
N TYR A 8 6.39 5.71 -10.44
CA TYR A 8 7.44 6.20 -9.55
C TYR A 8 8.44 5.11 -9.17
N PRO A 9 9.72 5.48 -8.93
CA PRO A 9 10.72 4.53 -8.49
C PRO A 9 10.40 4.03 -7.09
N TRP A 10 10.72 2.76 -6.86
CA TRP A 10 10.67 2.09 -5.57
C TRP A 10 11.70 0.98 -5.56
N ASP A 11 12.06 0.53 -4.38
CA ASP A 11 13.04 -0.53 -4.19
C ASP A 11 12.63 -1.49 -3.08
N LEU A 12 13.07 -2.74 -3.21
CA LEU A 12 12.91 -3.80 -2.23
C LEU A 12 14.26 -4.46 -1.96
N VAL A 13 14.53 -4.73 -0.69
CA VAL A 13 15.66 -5.53 -0.25
C VAL A 13 15.26 -7.00 -0.30
N ILE A 14 16.05 -7.82 -0.97
CA ILE A 14 15.86 -9.26 -1.03
C ILE A 14 17.00 -9.90 -0.26
N THR A 15 16.71 -10.61 0.81
CA THR A 15 17.70 -11.39 1.57
C THR A 15 17.57 -12.85 1.19
N LYS A 16 18.64 -13.44 0.64
CA LYS A 16 18.73 -14.88 0.37
C LYS A 16 19.49 -15.58 1.50
N ARG A 17 18.91 -16.66 2.03
CA ARG A 17 19.53 -17.59 2.98
C ARG A 17 19.20 -19.03 2.59
N GLY A 18 20.13 -19.73 1.95
CA GLY A 18 19.87 -21.02 1.33
C GLY A 18 18.71 -20.92 0.34
N ASP A 19 17.67 -21.73 0.55
CA ASP A 19 16.48 -21.78 -0.30
C ASP A 19 15.39 -20.75 0.10
N VAL A 20 15.65 -19.93 1.12
CA VAL A 20 14.69 -18.94 1.63
C VAL A 20 15.02 -17.56 1.06
N LEU A 21 13.99 -16.93 0.47
CA LEU A 21 14.02 -15.54 0.05
C LEU A 21 13.11 -14.72 0.95
N VAL A 22 13.64 -13.66 1.54
CA VAL A 22 12.89 -12.68 2.34
C VAL A 22 12.88 -11.36 1.59
N PHE A 23 11.68 -10.81 1.37
CA PHE A 23 11.47 -9.54 0.68
C PHE A 23 11.09 -8.48 1.70
N ASP A 24 11.95 -7.50 1.90
CA ASP A 24 11.79 -6.42 2.86
C ASP A 24 11.82 -5.06 2.18
N LYS A 25 11.23 -4.06 2.83
CA LYS A 25 11.46 -2.65 2.51
C LYS A 25 12.66 -2.14 3.31
N ARG A 26 13.31 -1.07 2.84
CA ARG A 26 14.30 -0.34 3.65
C ARG A 26 13.61 0.40 4.80
N THR A 27 14.37 0.69 5.85
CA THR A 27 13.98 1.69 6.86
C THR A 27 13.75 3.03 6.17
N ASN A 28 12.67 3.74 6.54
CA ASN A 28 12.26 5.02 5.92
C ASN A 28 12.07 4.93 4.39
N SER A 29 11.56 3.80 3.89
CA SER A 29 11.28 3.62 2.47
C SER A 29 10.09 4.48 2.02
N SER A 30 10.15 4.96 0.78
CA SER A 30 8.99 5.60 0.13
C SER A 30 7.77 4.67 0.03
N LEU A 31 7.97 3.35 0.14
CA LEU A 31 6.91 2.35 0.14
C LEU A 31 5.97 2.44 1.36
N ASP A 32 6.38 3.13 2.42
CA ASP A 32 5.54 3.40 3.59
C ASP A 32 4.45 4.43 3.29
N PHE A 33 4.63 5.20 2.21
CA PHE A 33 3.73 6.28 1.84
C PHE A 33 2.84 5.89 0.65
N LEU A 34 1.61 6.38 0.68
CA LEU A 34 0.68 6.28 -0.43
C LEU A 34 0.99 7.33 -1.48
N THR A 35 0.95 6.96 -2.75
CA THR A 35 1.02 7.93 -3.86
C THR A 35 -0.35 8.57 -4.07
N ASN A 36 -0.40 9.79 -4.61
CA ASN A 36 -1.67 10.38 -5.05
C ASN A 36 -1.47 11.08 -6.39
N GLY A 37 -2.12 10.60 -7.44
CA GLY A 37 -1.94 11.10 -8.80
C GLY A 37 -0.78 10.49 -9.59
N GLU A 38 -0.20 9.37 -9.13
CA GLU A 38 0.98 8.73 -9.77
C GLU A 38 0.81 8.41 -11.25
N THR A 39 -0.41 8.04 -11.66
CA THR A 39 -0.71 7.61 -13.03
C THR A 39 -1.64 8.58 -13.75
N ALA A 40 -1.80 9.79 -13.20
CA ALA A 40 -2.52 10.85 -13.86
C ALA A 40 -1.78 11.31 -15.13
N PRO A 41 -2.51 11.74 -16.17
CA PRO A 41 -1.89 12.27 -17.39
C PRO A 41 -1.19 13.60 -17.13
N ASP A 42 -1.72 14.40 -16.21
CA ASP A 42 -1.18 15.69 -15.84
C ASP A 42 -0.16 15.51 -14.70
N PRO A 43 1.10 15.91 -14.90
CA PRO A 43 2.13 15.73 -13.88
C PRO A 43 1.88 16.63 -12.67
N LEU A 44 2.32 16.15 -11.51
CA LEU A 44 2.37 16.95 -10.29
C LEU A 44 3.58 17.91 -10.33
N PRO A 45 3.49 19.07 -9.65
CA PRO A 45 4.66 19.92 -9.40
C PRO A 45 5.80 19.15 -8.72
N GLU A 46 7.04 19.44 -9.11
CA GLU A 46 8.25 18.80 -8.54
C GLU A 46 8.80 19.53 -7.30
N GLU A 47 8.35 20.76 -7.05
CA GLU A 47 8.79 21.58 -5.93
C GLU A 47 8.43 20.95 -4.57
N LYS A 48 9.43 20.72 -3.72
CA LYS A 48 9.26 20.02 -2.43
C LYS A 48 8.36 20.74 -1.43
N ASP A 49 8.40 22.07 -1.43
CA ASP A 49 7.63 22.91 -0.51
C ASP A 49 6.23 23.22 -1.04
N ASN A 50 5.93 22.80 -2.27
CA ASN A 50 4.62 22.95 -2.84
C ASN A 50 3.66 21.95 -2.18
N ILE A 51 2.57 22.44 -1.59
CA ILE A 51 1.54 21.61 -0.94
C ILE A 51 0.89 20.59 -1.88
N ASN A 52 1.00 20.81 -3.19
CA ASN A 52 0.52 19.93 -4.25
C ASN A 52 1.66 19.18 -4.95
N GLY A 53 2.89 19.29 -4.44
CA GLY A 53 4.03 18.53 -4.92
C GLY A 53 3.95 17.07 -4.48
N LEU A 54 4.63 16.19 -5.23
CA LEU A 54 4.58 14.74 -5.03
C LEU A 54 4.78 14.31 -3.57
N GLN A 55 5.82 14.83 -2.91
CA GLN A 55 6.16 14.43 -1.55
C GLN A 55 5.09 14.87 -0.54
N GLN A 56 4.61 16.11 -0.63
CA GLN A 56 3.58 16.65 0.26
C GLN A 56 2.26 15.90 0.11
N LEU A 57 1.84 15.64 -1.14
CA LEU A 57 0.64 14.85 -1.41
C LEU A 57 0.75 13.41 -0.95
N SER A 58 1.96 12.82 -0.99
CA SER A 58 2.17 11.46 -0.52
C SER A 58 2.06 11.36 1.01
N MET A 59 2.65 12.32 1.74
CA MET A 59 2.51 12.42 3.20
C MET A 59 1.05 12.68 3.60
N GLU A 60 0.37 13.60 2.92
CA GLU A 60 -1.03 13.89 3.15
C GLU A 60 -1.93 12.68 2.89
N ALA A 61 -1.79 12.01 1.74
CA ALA A 61 -2.60 10.85 1.39
C ALA A 61 -2.43 9.70 2.40
N THR A 62 -1.21 9.52 2.89
CA THR A 62 -0.91 8.52 3.94
C THR A 62 -1.61 8.87 5.25
N SER A 63 -1.49 10.13 5.68
CA SER A 63 -2.10 10.64 6.92
C SER A 63 -3.64 10.58 6.86
N VAL A 64 -4.22 11.00 5.73
CA VAL A 64 -5.67 10.93 5.47
C VAL A 64 -6.17 9.50 5.51
N ASN A 65 -5.44 8.56 4.88
CA ASN A 65 -5.81 7.16 4.87
C ASN A 65 -5.74 6.54 6.28
N GLN A 66 -4.72 6.87 7.07
CA GLN A 66 -4.62 6.41 8.45
C GLN A 66 -5.76 6.98 9.31
N ALA A 67 -5.96 8.30 9.29
CA ALA A 67 -7.01 8.96 10.05
C ALA A 67 -8.40 8.42 9.68
N PHE A 68 -8.68 8.24 8.38
CA PHE A 68 -9.94 7.66 7.93
C PHE A 68 -10.11 6.21 8.41
N ARG A 69 -9.06 5.38 8.32
CA ARG A 69 -9.10 3.99 8.80
C ARG A 69 -9.46 3.89 10.26
N GLU A 70 -8.91 4.77 11.10
CA GLU A 70 -9.21 4.79 12.54
C GLU A 70 -10.60 5.39 12.82
N GLN A 71 -10.96 6.48 12.14
CA GLN A 71 -12.20 7.22 12.38
C GLN A 71 -13.48 6.43 12.06
N VAL A 72 -13.44 5.53 11.07
CA VAL A 72 -14.63 4.74 10.66
C VAL A 72 -14.83 3.46 11.45
N LEU A 73 -13.92 3.14 12.37
CA LEU A 73 -14.05 1.99 13.27
C LEU A 73 -14.81 2.40 14.54
N LEU A 74 -15.45 1.42 15.16
CA LEU A 74 -16.06 1.61 16.48
C LEU A 74 -14.92 1.69 17.51
N GLY A 75 -14.81 2.83 18.21
CA GLY A 75 -13.82 3.02 19.27
C GLY A 75 -14.11 2.14 20.50
N GLU A 76 -15.38 1.92 20.80
CA GLU A 76 -15.86 1.05 21.88
C GLU A 76 -16.73 -0.08 21.30
N GLY A 77 -16.61 -1.30 21.86
CA GLY A 77 -17.40 -2.46 21.46
C GLY A 77 -16.61 -3.76 21.43
N GLU A 78 -17.32 -4.86 21.18
CA GLU A 78 -16.70 -6.17 20.98
C GLU A 78 -15.91 -6.19 19.67
N ARG A 79 -14.60 -6.45 19.76
CA ARG A 79 -13.75 -6.66 18.59
C ARG A 79 -13.91 -8.09 18.10
N GLN A 80 -13.92 -8.28 16.78
CA GLN A 80 -13.91 -9.62 16.21
C GLN A 80 -12.54 -10.26 16.46
N PRO A 81 -12.46 -11.33 17.29
CA PRO A 81 -11.18 -12.02 17.50
C PRO A 81 -10.77 -12.76 16.22
N LEU A 82 -9.46 -12.74 15.97
CA LEU A 82 -8.80 -13.69 15.07
C LEU A 82 -8.31 -14.91 15.87
N GLN A 83 -7.65 -15.85 15.20
CA GLN A 83 -7.23 -17.11 15.82
C GLN A 83 -6.23 -16.92 16.97
N GLU A 84 -5.30 -15.98 16.82
CA GLU A 84 -4.25 -15.69 17.79
C GLU A 84 -4.23 -14.21 18.12
N ALA A 85 -3.72 -13.88 19.31
CA ALA A 85 -3.50 -12.49 19.70
C ALA A 85 -2.43 -11.85 18.80
N CYS A 86 -2.57 -10.57 18.49
CA CYS A 86 -1.56 -9.84 17.75
C CYS A 86 -0.26 -9.78 18.57
N PRO A 87 0.90 -10.14 18.00
CA PRO A 87 2.20 -9.91 18.65
C PRO A 87 2.37 -8.44 19.04
N ALA A 88 2.99 -8.20 20.21
CA ALA A 88 3.09 -6.86 20.82
C ALA A 88 3.92 -5.87 19.99
N ASP A 89 4.83 -6.38 19.16
CA ASP A 89 5.75 -5.66 18.29
C ASP A 89 5.17 -5.32 16.90
N LEU A 90 3.98 -5.83 16.55
CA LEU A 90 3.45 -5.73 15.18
C LEU A 90 2.50 -4.56 14.91
N GLY A 91 2.08 -3.78 15.91
CA GLY A 91 1.41 -2.51 15.65
C GLY A 91 0.41 -2.03 16.70
N PRO A 92 -0.18 -0.83 16.48
CA PRO A 92 -1.12 -0.22 17.41
C PRO A 92 -2.41 -1.04 17.57
N GLN A 93 -3.08 -0.86 18.71
CA GLN A 93 -4.27 -1.63 19.11
C GLN A 93 -5.47 -1.41 18.18
N GLY A 94 -5.64 -2.22 17.12
CA GLY A 94 -6.79 -2.07 16.23
C GLY A 94 -6.86 -3.01 15.03
N GLY A 95 -5.70 -3.35 14.45
CA GLY A 95 -5.62 -4.18 13.24
C GLY A 95 -5.43 -5.67 13.52
N GLY A 96 -5.92 -6.51 12.61
CA GLY A 96 -5.63 -7.94 12.58
C GLY A 96 -4.62 -8.28 11.49
N TYR A 97 -3.89 -9.39 11.66
CA TYR A 97 -2.99 -9.92 10.63
C TYR A 97 -3.35 -11.36 10.28
N LYS A 98 -3.30 -11.68 8.99
CA LYS A 98 -3.40 -13.05 8.47
C LYS A 98 -2.10 -13.41 7.76
N TYR A 99 -1.55 -14.58 8.06
CA TYR A 99 -0.43 -15.14 7.33
C TYR A 99 -0.98 -16.13 6.30
N CYS A 100 -0.94 -15.73 5.02
CA CYS A 100 -1.48 -16.52 3.93
C CYS A 100 -0.36 -17.27 3.22
N LYS A 101 -0.48 -18.61 3.15
CA LYS A 101 0.42 -19.48 2.42
C LYS A 101 -0.17 -19.84 1.06
N TRP A 102 0.59 -19.64 0.01
CA TRP A 102 0.24 -19.95 -1.38
C TRP A 102 1.28 -20.87 -2.00
N GLN A 103 0.83 -21.88 -2.73
CA GLN A 103 1.72 -22.74 -3.51
C GLN A 103 1.94 -22.10 -4.89
N LEU A 104 3.20 -21.91 -5.29
CA LEU A 104 3.59 -21.27 -6.54
C LEU A 104 4.64 -22.14 -7.24
N GLY A 105 4.17 -23.10 -8.06
CA GLY A 105 5.04 -24.10 -8.68
C GLY A 105 5.78 -24.92 -7.61
N GLY A 106 7.12 -24.92 -7.67
CA GLY A 106 7.98 -25.57 -6.68
C GLY A 106 8.22 -24.77 -5.39
N ALA A 107 7.78 -23.50 -5.33
CA ALA A 107 7.99 -22.63 -4.18
C ALA A 107 6.70 -22.47 -3.36
N ALA A 108 6.86 -22.18 -2.06
CA ALA A 108 5.77 -21.73 -1.20
C ALA A 108 5.99 -20.25 -0.87
N VAL A 109 4.97 -19.43 -1.10
CA VAL A 109 4.98 -18.01 -0.75
C VAL A 109 4.14 -17.81 0.49
N VAL A 110 4.72 -17.17 1.50
CA VAL A 110 4.01 -16.77 2.73
C VAL A 110 3.96 -15.26 2.76
N VAL A 111 2.75 -14.71 2.90
CA VAL A 111 2.52 -13.26 2.92
C VAL A 111 1.80 -12.90 4.21
N ARG A 112 2.32 -11.91 4.94
CA ARG A 112 1.60 -11.26 6.03
C ARG A 112 0.67 -10.20 5.46
N CYS A 113 -0.60 -10.29 5.80
CA CYS A 113 -1.65 -9.44 5.27
C CYS A 113 -2.43 -8.77 6.40
N ALA A 114 -2.69 -7.47 6.26
CA ALA A 114 -3.49 -6.71 7.23
C ALA A 114 -5.00 -6.91 7.01
N VAL A 115 -5.75 -6.88 8.10
CA VAL A 115 -7.20 -6.88 8.16
C VAL A 115 -7.62 -5.67 8.99
N ASP A 116 -8.43 -4.79 8.41
CA ASP A 116 -8.76 -3.51 9.04
C ASP A 116 -10.01 -3.59 9.93
N ALA A 117 -11.02 -4.34 9.49
CA ALA A 117 -12.28 -4.45 10.20
C ALA A 117 -13.01 -5.76 9.93
N ALA A 118 -14.06 -6.00 10.70
CA ALA A 118 -15.04 -7.04 10.46
C ALA A 118 -16.45 -6.45 10.55
N VAL A 119 -17.37 -6.92 9.70
CA VAL A 119 -18.78 -6.56 9.73
C VAL A 119 -19.61 -7.83 9.87
N ARG A 120 -20.48 -7.85 10.88
CA ARG A 120 -21.42 -8.96 11.08
C ARG A 120 -22.67 -8.73 10.22
N LEU A 121 -22.95 -9.66 9.33
CA LEU A 121 -24.13 -9.69 8.47
C LEU A 121 -24.93 -10.95 8.79
N GLY A 122 -25.94 -10.80 9.65
CA GLY A 122 -26.66 -11.92 10.25
C GLY A 122 -25.72 -12.82 11.05
N ASP A 123 -25.64 -14.09 10.65
CA ASP A 123 -24.74 -15.08 11.27
C ASP A 123 -23.35 -15.14 10.63
N SER A 124 -23.13 -14.42 9.53
CA SER A 124 -21.84 -14.38 8.84
C SER A 124 -21.00 -13.18 9.29
N THR A 125 -19.69 -13.37 9.39
CA THR A 125 -18.73 -12.28 9.61
C THR A 125 -17.96 -12.07 8.32
N GLN A 126 -17.95 -10.84 7.83
CA GLN A 126 -17.20 -10.44 6.65
C GLN A 126 -15.99 -9.62 7.05
N LEU A 127 -14.82 -9.99 6.52
CA LEU A 127 -13.59 -9.24 6.72
C LEU A 127 -13.53 -8.08 5.74
N VAL A 128 -13.04 -6.93 6.22
CA VAL A 128 -13.06 -5.67 5.48
C VAL A 128 -11.68 -5.04 5.47
N ALA A 129 -11.27 -4.58 4.28
CA ALA A 129 -10.15 -3.65 4.12
C ALA A 129 -10.70 -2.23 3.95
N VAL A 130 -10.07 -1.24 4.58
CA VAL A 130 -10.53 0.14 4.63
C VAL A 130 -9.44 1.04 4.04
N HIS A 131 -9.80 1.81 3.02
CA HIS A 131 -8.89 2.75 2.37
C HIS A 131 -9.58 4.08 2.09
N ALA A 132 -8.81 5.16 2.02
CA ALA A 132 -9.28 6.48 1.64
C ALA A 132 -8.69 6.92 0.29
N LEU A 133 -9.57 7.32 -0.63
CA LEU A 133 -9.21 8.13 -1.78
C LEU A 133 -9.19 9.60 -1.33
N ASN A 134 -8.18 10.38 -1.77
CA ASN A 134 -8.07 11.79 -1.39
C ASN A 134 -8.05 12.76 -2.59
N GLU A 135 -9.00 13.68 -2.59
CA GLU A 135 -9.06 14.81 -3.53
C GLU A 135 -8.39 16.04 -2.90
N PHE A 136 -7.29 16.49 -3.50
CA PHE A 136 -6.56 17.67 -3.03
C PHE A 136 -6.97 18.96 -3.78
N ASP A 137 -7.31 18.86 -5.07
CA ASP A 137 -7.80 19.98 -5.87
C ASP A 137 -8.82 19.49 -6.92
N PRO A 138 -10.10 19.88 -6.80
CA PRO A 138 -11.15 19.55 -7.78
C PRO A 138 -10.84 19.97 -9.22
N LYS A 139 -10.03 21.02 -9.40
CA LYS A 139 -9.63 21.49 -10.74
C LYS A 139 -8.58 20.58 -11.36
N TRP A 140 -7.66 20.07 -10.54
CA TRP A 140 -6.64 19.13 -10.99
C TRP A 140 -7.24 17.75 -11.25
N SER A 141 -8.14 17.28 -10.37
CA SER A 141 -8.83 16.00 -10.58
C SER A 141 -9.72 16.01 -11.83
N GLY A 142 -10.19 17.20 -12.24
CA GLY A 142 -11.10 17.40 -13.37
C GLY A 142 -12.56 17.01 -13.07
N VAL A 143 -12.84 16.50 -11.86
CA VAL A 143 -14.17 16.09 -11.42
C VAL A 143 -14.33 16.51 -9.96
N ASP A 144 -15.16 17.51 -9.70
CA ASP A 144 -15.44 17.98 -8.33
C ASP A 144 -16.29 16.96 -7.57
N TRP A 145 -15.69 16.29 -6.58
CA TRP A 145 -16.37 15.25 -5.82
C TRP A 145 -17.60 15.77 -5.08
N ARG A 146 -17.58 17.02 -4.56
CA ARG A 146 -18.73 17.58 -3.82
C ARG A 146 -19.98 17.63 -4.68
N GLN A 147 -19.82 17.91 -5.96
CA GLN A 147 -20.93 18.02 -6.91
C GLN A 147 -21.29 16.68 -7.55
N LYS A 148 -20.30 15.78 -7.68
CA LYS A 148 -20.42 14.61 -8.56
C LYS A 148 -20.56 13.28 -7.82
N LEU A 149 -20.22 13.18 -6.55
CA LEU A 149 -20.22 11.90 -5.84
C LEU A 149 -21.63 11.30 -5.65
N GLU A 150 -22.65 12.15 -5.54
CA GLU A 150 -24.05 11.72 -5.42
C GLU A 150 -24.61 11.22 -6.75
N ASN A 151 -24.48 12.03 -7.81
CA ASN A 151 -25.15 11.79 -9.09
C ASN A 151 -24.28 11.08 -10.14
N GLN A 152 -22.95 11.13 -10.01
CA GLN A 152 -21.98 10.64 -11.00
C GLN A 152 -20.83 9.86 -10.35
N ARG A 153 -21.13 9.05 -9.32
CA ARG A 153 -20.14 8.26 -8.59
C ARG A 153 -19.24 7.40 -9.48
N GLY A 154 -19.81 6.81 -10.53
CA GLY A 154 -19.04 6.03 -11.50
C GLY A 154 -17.98 6.85 -12.23
N ALA A 155 -18.26 8.12 -12.55
CA ALA A 155 -17.30 9.01 -13.18
C ALA A 155 -16.18 9.40 -12.21
N VAL A 156 -16.52 9.69 -10.94
CA VAL A 156 -15.52 9.96 -9.89
C VAL A 156 -14.58 8.76 -9.74
N LEU A 157 -15.12 7.55 -9.59
CA LEU A 157 -14.32 6.35 -9.44
C LEU A 157 -13.48 6.04 -10.69
N ALA A 158 -14.00 6.27 -11.89
CA ALA A 158 -13.25 6.08 -13.13
C ALA A 158 -12.04 7.03 -13.23
N THR A 159 -12.21 8.29 -12.83
CA THR A 159 -11.11 9.26 -12.73
C THR A 159 -10.06 8.78 -11.73
N GLU A 160 -10.47 8.28 -10.57
CA GLU A 160 -9.55 7.75 -9.57
C GLU A 160 -8.81 6.49 -10.03
N LEU A 161 -9.49 5.57 -10.70
CA LEU A 161 -8.87 4.39 -11.29
C LEU A 161 -7.82 4.75 -12.36
N LYS A 162 -8.00 5.87 -13.05
CA LYS A 162 -7.03 6.40 -14.01
C LYS A 162 -5.85 7.07 -13.30
N ASN A 163 -6.10 7.97 -12.36
CA ASN A 163 -5.09 8.82 -11.74
C ASN A 163 -4.27 8.09 -10.65
N ASN A 164 -4.82 7.03 -10.06
CA ASN A 164 -4.28 6.29 -8.93
C ASN A 164 -4.19 4.77 -9.21
N ALA A 165 -3.95 4.38 -10.46
CA ALA A 165 -4.06 3.00 -10.92
C ALA A 165 -3.18 2.01 -10.14
N ASN A 166 -1.94 2.39 -9.83
CA ASN A 166 -1.01 1.56 -9.06
C ASN A 166 -1.46 1.40 -7.60
N LYS A 167 -1.80 2.50 -6.93
CA LYS A 167 -2.28 2.52 -5.54
C LYS A 167 -3.49 1.61 -5.36
N ILE A 168 -4.50 1.79 -6.20
CA ILE A 168 -5.75 1.04 -6.12
C ILE A 168 -5.54 -0.44 -6.48
N ALA A 169 -4.66 -0.74 -7.45
CA ALA A 169 -4.31 -2.12 -7.78
C ALA A 169 -3.61 -2.83 -6.61
N LYS A 170 -2.70 -2.15 -5.89
CA LYS A 170 -2.04 -2.70 -4.70
C LYS A 170 -3.06 -3.07 -3.60
N TRP A 171 -3.98 -2.16 -3.29
CA TRP A 171 -5.04 -2.41 -2.31
C TRP A 171 -5.90 -3.62 -2.70
N THR A 172 -6.30 -3.69 -3.98
CA THR A 172 -7.16 -4.76 -4.48
C THR A 172 -6.45 -6.10 -4.51
N ALA A 173 -5.20 -6.15 -4.96
CA ALA A 173 -4.39 -7.37 -4.94
C ALA A 173 -4.19 -7.87 -3.51
N ALA A 174 -3.87 -6.98 -2.56
CA ALA A 174 -3.73 -7.33 -1.16
C ALA A 174 -5.03 -7.93 -0.59
N ALA A 175 -6.18 -7.29 -0.84
CA ALA A 175 -7.48 -7.80 -0.41
C ALA A 175 -7.78 -9.21 -0.96
N LEU A 176 -7.47 -9.46 -2.24
CA LEU A 176 -7.65 -10.77 -2.87
C LEU A 176 -6.74 -11.85 -2.29
N VAL A 177 -5.46 -11.54 -2.06
CA VAL A 177 -4.49 -12.48 -1.45
C VAL A 177 -4.87 -12.82 0.00
N THR A 178 -5.45 -11.86 0.72
CA THR A 178 -5.84 -12.01 2.13
C THR A 178 -7.16 -12.78 2.32
N GLY A 179 -7.98 -12.82 1.28
CA GLY A 179 -9.37 -13.29 1.35
C GLY A 179 -10.27 -12.30 2.11
N ILE A 180 -10.12 -11.01 1.82
CA ILE A 180 -11.04 -9.96 2.30
C ILE A 180 -12.35 -10.03 1.50
N ASP A 181 -13.48 -9.86 2.17
CA ASP A 181 -14.80 -9.96 1.54
C ASP A 181 -15.23 -8.63 0.89
N GLN A 182 -14.90 -7.50 1.54
CA GLN A 182 -15.24 -6.16 1.06
C GLN A 182 -14.08 -5.18 1.23
N ILE A 183 -13.88 -4.31 0.24
CA ILE A 183 -13.09 -3.09 0.39
C ILE A 183 -14.06 -1.93 0.62
N LYS A 184 -13.88 -1.18 1.69
CA LYS A 184 -14.57 0.09 1.93
C LYS A 184 -13.65 1.25 1.55
N LEU A 185 -14.10 2.04 0.58
CA LEU A 185 -13.43 3.23 0.08
C LEU A 185 -14.10 4.47 0.69
N GLY A 186 -13.31 5.32 1.35
CA GLY A 186 -13.70 6.67 1.74
C GLY A 186 -13.36 7.67 0.65
N TYR A 187 -14.26 8.62 0.39
CA TYR A 187 -14.00 9.77 -0.46
C TYR A 187 -13.74 10.99 0.43
N VAL A 188 -12.46 11.31 0.62
CA VAL A 188 -12.01 12.40 1.48
C VAL A 188 -11.49 13.55 0.61
N THR A 189 -11.94 14.77 0.85
CA THR A 189 -11.50 15.96 0.11
C THR A 189 -10.93 16.99 1.08
N ARG A 190 -9.97 17.81 0.67
CA ARG A 190 -9.57 18.98 1.46
C ARG A 190 -10.77 19.91 1.66
N ALA A 191 -10.92 20.52 2.83
CA ALA A 191 -11.98 21.48 3.11
C ALA A 191 -11.88 22.70 2.17
N LEU A 192 -10.65 23.17 1.94
CA LEU A 192 -10.29 24.18 0.95
C LEU A 192 -9.07 23.68 0.14
N PRO A 193 -8.98 23.90 -1.18
CA PRO A 193 -7.88 23.37 -2.00
C PRO A 193 -6.47 23.79 -1.54
N ARG A 194 -6.36 24.94 -0.87
CA ARG A 194 -5.08 25.49 -0.35
C ARG A 194 -4.79 25.10 1.11
N ASP A 195 -5.62 24.26 1.71
CA ASP A 195 -5.49 23.82 3.09
C ASP A 195 -5.39 22.29 3.14
N ASN A 196 -4.16 21.79 3.33
CA ASN A 196 -3.86 20.37 3.41
C ASN A 196 -3.96 19.80 4.83
N ARG A 197 -4.52 20.56 5.79
CA ARG A 197 -4.66 20.12 7.20
C ARG A 197 -6.09 19.78 7.57
N ASN A 198 -7.06 20.40 6.90
CA ASN A 198 -8.47 20.18 7.17
C ASN A 198 -9.12 19.42 6.01
N HIS A 199 -9.75 18.30 6.33
CA HIS A 199 -10.39 17.41 5.35
C HIS A 199 -11.84 17.12 5.72
N LEU A 200 -12.64 16.76 4.71
CA LEU A 200 -14.05 16.40 4.83
C LEU A 200 -14.27 15.02 4.22
N ILE A 201 -15.00 14.15 4.93
CA ILE A 201 -15.49 12.89 4.38
C ILE A 201 -16.79 13.18 3.63
N LEU A 202 -16.78 12.99 2.30
CA LEU A 202 -17.97 13.21 1.47
C LEU A 202 -18.87 11.97 1.39
N GLY A 203 -18.29 10.78 1.57
CA GLY A 203 -19.04 9.54 1.55
C GLY A 203 -18.15 8.32 1.53
N THR A 204 -18.79 7.15 1.55
CA THR A 204 -18.12 5.85 1.49
C THR A 204 -18.75 4.95 0.45
N GLN A 205 -17.97 4.05 -0.12
CA GLN A 205 -18.43 3.04 -1.06
C GLN A 205 -17.84 1.68 -0.68
N ALA A 206 -18.70 0.66 -0.60
CA ALA A 206 -18.25 -0.73 -0.49
C ALA A 206 -18.14 -1.35 -1.89
N VAL A 207 -17.06 -2.09 -2.13
CA VAL A 207 -16.85 -2.88 -3.34
C VAL A 207 -16.35 -4.27 -2.98
N LYS A 208 -16.73 -5.28 -3.76
CA LYS A 208 -16.13 -6.62 -3.64
C LYS A 208 -14.77 -6.63 -4.34
N PRO A 209 -13.71 -7.19 -3.75
CA PRO A 209 -12.38 -7.17 -4.37
C PRO A 209 -12.33 -7.79 -5.77
N ARG A 210 -13.09 -8.87 -6.01
CA ARG A 210 -13.15 -9.53 -7.32
C ARG A 210 -13.77 -8.62 -8.39
N ASP A 211 -14.91 -8.01 -8.08
CA ASP A 211 -15.59 -7.09 -9.00
C ASP A 211 -14.72 -5.86 -9.27
N PHE A 212 -14.05 -5.35 -8.23
CA PHE A 212 -13.17 -4.20 -8.37
C PHE A 212 -11.93 -4.50 -9.22
N ALA A 213 -11.33 -5.68 -9.06
CA ALA A 213 -10.24 -6.15 -9.91
C ALA A 213 -10.67 -6.23 -11.39
N MET A 214 -11.88 -6.73 -11.68
CA MET A 214 -12.42 -6.74 -13.03
C MET A 214 -12.58 -5.32 -13.61
N GLN A 215 -13.11 -4.37 -12.83
CA GLN A 215 -13.30 -2.98 -13.27
C GLN A 215 -11.99 -2.29 -13.68
N MET A 216 -10.88 -2.62 -13.01
CA MET A 216 -9.56 -2.04 -13.31
C MET A 216 -8.66 -2.93 -14.18
N ASN A 217 -9.20 -4.01 -14.74
CA ASN A 217 -8.47 -5.01 -15.53
C ASN A 217 -7.23 -5.59 -14.79
N LEU A 218 -7.39 -5.88 -13.50
CA LEU A 218 -6.36 -6.52 -12.67
C LEU A 218 -6.56 -8.04 -12.71
N ASN A 219 -5.71 -8.73 -13.48
CA ASN A 219 -5.72 -10.18 -13.56
C ASN A 219 -4.77 -10.79 -12.50
N MET A 220 -5.31 -11.62 -11.61
CA MET A 220 -4.53 -12.28 -10.55
C MET A 220 -3.57 -13.34 -11.09
N ASP A 221 -3.87 -14.00 -12.20
CA ASP A 221 -2.94 -14.96 -12.83
C ASP A 221 -1.69 -14.24 -13.33
N ASN A 222 -1.85 -13.04 -13.91
CA ASN A 222 -0.73 -12.18 -14.27
C ASN A 222 0.03 -11.73 -13.01
N CYS A 223 -0.69 -11.31 -11.95
CA CYS A 223 -0.06 -10.90 -10.69
C CYS A 223 0.82 -12.01 -10.09
N TRP A 224 0.33 -13.26 -10.07
CA TRP A 224 1.08 -14.42 -9.62
C TRP A 224 2.19 -14.82 -10.59
N GLY A 225 1.97 -14.68 -11.90
CA GLY A 225 3.00 -14.87 -12.93
C GLY A 225 4.20 -13.94 -12.73
N ILE A 226 3.96 -12.68 -12.37
CA ILE A 226 5.02 -11.72 -12.03
C ILE A 226 5.81 -12.18 -10.80
N ILE A 227 5.13 -12.65 -9.75
CA ILE A 227 5.81 -13.17 -8.55
C ILE A 227 6.61 -14.44 -8.88
N SER A 228 6.03 -15.35 -9.66
CA SER A 228 6.68 -16.59 -10.09
C SER A 228 7.95 -16.30 -10.89
N GLY A 229 7.85 -15.38 -11.87
CA GLY A 229 9.01 -14.94 -12.65
C GLY A 229 10.10 -14.30 -11.78
N LEU A 230 9.72 -13.50 -10.78
CA LEU A 230 10.68 -12.90 -9.85
C LEU A 230 11.36 -13.95 -8.95
N VAL A 231 10.60 -14.92 -8.43
CA VAL A 231 11.15 -16.01 -7.61
C VAL A 231 12.12 -16.86 -8.43
N ASN A 232 11.73 -17.25 -9.65
CA ASN A 232 12.59 -18.02 -10.55
C ASN A 232 13.86 -17.24 -10.89
N LEU A 233 13.75 -15.95 -11.23
CA LEU A 233 14.91 -15.07 -11.46
C LEU A 233 15.83 -15.04 -10.25
N CYS A 234 15.27 -14.95 -9.04
CA CYS A 234 16.07 -14.95 -7.81
C CYS A 234 16.77 -16.30 -7.59
N GLN A 235 16.10 -17.42 -7.85
CA GLN A 235 16.69 -18.75 -7.71
C GLN A 235 17.80 -19.02 -8.73
N GLU A 236 17.66 -18.49 -9.95
CA GLU A 236 18.64 -18.66 -11.02
C GLU A 236 19.85 -17.73 -10.89
N GLN A 237 19.64 -16.46 -10.51
CA GLN A 237 20.67 -15.42 -10.58
C GLN A 237 21.36 -15.15 -9.23
N LEU A 238 20.71 -15.44 -8.11
CA LEU A 238 21.29 -15.19 -6.79
C LEU A 238 22.10 -16.41 -6.38
N GLU A 239 23.36 -16.49 -6.79
CA GLU A 239 24.22 -17.67 -6.50
C GLU A 239 24.54 -17.77 -5.01
N HIS A 240 24.86 -16.64 -4.37
CA HIS A 240 25.32 -16.60 -2.98
C HIS A 240 24.24 -16.09 -2.01
N ASP A 241 24.33 -16.55 -0.77
CA ASP A 241 23.59 -15.94 0.34
C ASP A 241 24.05 -14.49 0.52
N GLY A 242 23.10 -13.60 0.82
CA GLY A 242 23.39 -12.17 0.88
C GLY A 242 22.14 -11.31 0.73
N LYS A 243 22.36 -10.00 0.59
CA LYS A 243 21.28 -9.05 0.29
C LYS A 243 21.42 -8.52 -1.13
N TYR A 244 20.26 -8.29 -1.73
CA TYR A 244 20.09 -7.83 -3.10
C TYR A 244 19.08 -6.69 -3.10
N LEU A 245 19.14 -5.84 -4.12
CA LEU A 245 18.23 -4.71 -4.28
C LEU A 245 17.47 -4.84 -5.59
N LEU A 246 16.15 -4.96 -5.52
CA LEU A 246 15.27 -4.88 -6.67
C LEU A 246 14.78 -3.45 -6.80
N VAL A 247 15.09 -2.78 -7.91
CA VAL A 247 14.79 -1.36 -8.14
C VAL A 247 13.91 -1.18 -9.36
N ARG A 248 12.81 -0.44 -9.21
CA ARG A 248 12.02 0.12 -10.31
C ARG A 248 12.71 1.38 -10.83
N ASP A 249 13.12 1.35 -12.10
CA ASP A 249 13.83 2.46 -12.74
C ASP A 249 12.92 3.70 -12.85
N PRO A 250 13.38 4.91 -12.52
CA PRO A 250 12.52 6.10 -12.50
C PRO A 250 12.04 6.53 -13.90
N ASN A 251 12.77 6.18 -14.97
CA ASN A 251 12.54 6.70 -16.32
C ASN A 251 12.06 5.63 -17.30
N LYS A 252 12.53 4.38 -17.13
CA LYS A 252 12.21 3.26 -18.03
C LYS A 252 11.30 2.28 -17.32
N PRO A 253 10.29 1.68 -17.97
CA PRO A 253 9.37 0.71 -17.36
C PRO A 253 10.05 -0.66 -17.17
N GLN A 254 11.07 -0.72 -16.31
CA GLN A 254 11.87 -1.92 -16.05
C GLN A 254 12.22 -2.05 -14.57
N LEU A 255 12.44 -3.28 -14.14
CA LEU A 255 13.02 -3.63 -12.84
C LEU A 255 14.47 -4.05 -13.05
N ARG A 256 15.34 -3.67 -12.11
CA ARG A 256 16.75 -4.08 -12.10
C ARG A 256 17.07 -4.73 -10.76
N LEU A 257 17.80 -5.84 -10.81
CA LEU A 257 18.26 -6.56 -9.63
C LEU A 257 19.76 -6.32 -9.46
N TYR A 258 20.16 -5.86 -8.29
CA TYR A 258 21.56 -5.58 -7.94
C TYR A 258 21.99 -6.45 -6.76
N ALA A 259 23.23 -6.94 -6.79
CA ALA A 259 23.88 -7.52 -5.62
C ALA A 259 24.47 -6.39 -4.76
N ILE A 260 24.21 -6.43 -3.45
CA ILE A 260 24.80 -5.48 -2.50
C ILE A 260 26.08 -6.12 -1.93
N PRO A 261 27.27 -5.49 -2.07
CA PRO A 261 28.50 -5.99 -1.47
C PRO A 261 28.36 -6.16 0.05
N ALA A 262 29.00 -7.19 0.61
CA ALA A 262 28.97 -7.49 2.04
C ALA A 262 29.42 -6.31 2.93
N GLU A 263 30.31 -5.44 2.42
CA GLU A 263 30.87 -4.30 3.15
C GLU A 263 29.84 -3.16 3.35
N GLU A 264 28.93 -2.92 2.40
CA GLU A 264 27.89 -1.88 2.52
C GLU A 264 26.77 -2.28 3.48
N LEU A 265 26.63 -3.58 3.76
CA LEU A 265 25.63 -4.13 4.67
C LEU A 265 25.91 -3.82 6.14
N HIS A 266 27.19 -3.66 6.50
CA HIS A 266 27.61 -3.25 7.84
C HIS A 266 27.21 -1.80 8.12
N TYR A 267 27.44 -0.89 7.17
CA TYR A 267 27.06 0.52 7.32
C TYR A 267 25.54 0.74 7.40
N ALA A 268 24.75 0.00 6.62
CA ALA A 268 23.28 0.12 6.68
C ALA A 268 22.69 -0.50 7.95
N GLY A 269 23.27 -1.58 8.48
CA GLY A 269 22.86 -2.19 9.75
C GLY A 269 23.22 -1.34 10.97
N GLU A 270 24.41 -0.72 10.97
CA GLU A 270 24.85 0.19 12.03
C GLU A 270 24.05 1.52 12.01
N ALA A 271 23.74 2.06 10.83
CA ALA A 271 22.91 3.25 10.71
C ALA A 271 21.44 3.01 11.13
N ALA A 272 20.89 1.83 10.82
CA ALA A 272 19.55 1.45 11.28
C ALA A 272 19.51 1.24 12.80
N ALA A 273 20.50 0.55 13.37
CA ALA A 273 20.60 0.34 14.81
C ALA A 273 20.88 1.64 15.59
N ALA A 274 21.59 2.60 14.99
CA ALA A 274 21.78 3.92 15.58
C ALA A 274 20.49 4.76 15.53
N ALA A 275 19.71 4.68 14.45
CA ALA A 275 18.44 5.38 14.33
C ALA A 275 17.35 4.83 15.27
N ASP A 276 17.31 3.50 15.48
CA ASP A 276 16.39 2.88 16.44
C ASP A 276 16.74 3.29 17.89
N LYS A 277 18.04 3.40 18.23
CA LYS A 277 18.48 3.89 19.54
C LYS A 277 18.17 5.36 19.78
N GLU A 278 18.33 6.22 18.77
CA GLU A 278 17.96 7.64 18.87
C GLU A 278 16.44 7.86 18.95
N ALA A 279 15.63 6.89 18.53
CA ALA A 279 14.18 6.91 18.70
C ALA A 279 13.77 6.47 20.11
N GLU A 280 14.40 5.44 20.67
CA GLU A 280 14.18 4.99 22.05
C GLU A 280 14.59 6.06 23.09
N ASP A 281 15.72 6.75 22.89
CA ASP A 281 16.19 7.81 23.81
C ASP A 281 15.29 9.07 23.81
N LYS A 282 14.39 9.23 22.83
CA LYS A 282 13.46 10.38 22.75
C LYS A 282 12.10 10.12 23.39
N ASP A 283 11.79 8.87 23.71
CA ASP A 283 10.55 8.49 24.38
C ASP A 283 10.73 8.37 25.92
N GLU A 284 11.95 8.54 26.45
CA GLU A 284 12.26 8.52 27.89
C GLU A 284 12.43 9.90 28.56
N ASP A 285 12.30 11.03 27.82
CA ASP A 285 12.41 12.41 28.34
C ASP A 285 11.08 13.20 28.36
#